data_AF-V8QMJ4-F1
#
_entry.id   AF-V8QMJ4-F1
#
_cell.length_a   1.000
_cell.length_b   1.000
_cell.length_c   1.000
_cell.angle_alpha   90.00
_cell.angle_beta   90.00
_cell.angle_gamma   90.00
#
_symmetry.space_group_name_H-M   'P 1'
#
loop_
_entity.id
_entity.type
_entity.pdbx_description
1 polymer ?
#
loop_
_entity_poly.entity_id
_entity_poly.type
_entity_poly.pdbx_seq_one_letter_code
_entity_poly.pdbx_strand_id
1 'polypeptide(L)' 'MSETTFLRTSELISLTDRTRHDAQVRALRFMGIEHRVRPDGSVAVLRAHIHFAFGAGDRVMNSDEKEIEPDWDAV' A
#
# COMPACT_ATOMS: atom_id res chain seq x y z
N MET A 1 -16.84 11.70 -8.69
CA MET A 1 -16.78 10.49 -7.83
C MET A 1 -15.80 10.80 -6.71
N SER A 2 -16.26 10.91 -5.47
CA SER A 2 -15.40 11.26 -4.34
C SER A 2 -14.48 10.09 -4.00
N GLU A 3 -13.17 10.30 -4.15
CA GLU A 3 -12.17 9.36 -3.67
C GLU A 3 -12.32 9.22 -2.15
N THR A 4 -12.58 7.99 -1.72
CA THR A 4 -12.51 7.62 -0.31
C THR A 4 -11.09 7.16 -0.02
N THR A 5 -10.52 7.63 1.09
CA THR A 5 -9.17 7.29 1.58
C THR A 5 -8.95 5.78 1.69
N PHE A 6 -10.00 5.03 1.97
CA PHE A 6 -10.01 3.57 2.09
C PHE A 6 -10.77 2.90 0.95
N LEU A 7 -10.40 1.65 0.65
CA LEU A 7 -11.20 0.79 -0.22
C LEU A 7 -12.57 0.51 0.40
N ARG A 8 -13.58 0.45 -0.49
CA ARG A 8 -14.91 -0.05 -0.16
C ARG A 8 -14.95 -1.57 -0.20
N THR A 9 -15.97 -2.16 0.42
CA THR A 9 -16.17 -3.61 0.42
C THR A 9 -16.24 -4.20 -0.98
N SER A 10 -16.93 -3.55 -1.91
CA SER A 10 -17.01 -4.01 -3.31
C SER A 10 -15.65 -4.04 -3.99
N GLU A 11 -14.78 -3.06 -3.72
CA GLU A 11 -13.44 -2.99 -4.29
C GLU A 11 -12.51 -4.03 -3.67
N LEU A 12 -12.64 -4.30 -2.37
CA LEU A 12 -11.93 -5.40 -1.70
C LEU A 12 -12.31 -6.76 -2.28
N ILE A 13 -13.60 -6.97 -2.57
CA ILE A 13 -14.07 -8.20 -3.22
C ILE A 13 -13.46 -8.29 -4.63
N SER A 14 -13.51 -7.22 -5.42
CA SER A 14 -12.93 -7.21 -6.77
C SER A 14 -11.41 -7.45 -6.76
N LEU A 15 -10.69 -6.92 -5.76
CA LEU A 15 -9.24 -7.10 -5.64
C LEU A 15 -8.85 -8.51 -5.20
N THR A 16 -9.60 -9.10 -4.28
CA THR A 16 -9.23 -10.38 -3.64
C THR A 16 -9.95 -11.59 -4.21
N ASP A 17 -11.04 -11.38 -4.96
CA ASP A 17 -12.01 -12.42 -5.35
C ASP A 17 -12.56 -13.22 -4.14
N ARG A 18 -12.67 -12.56 -2.99
CA ARG A 18 -13.15 -13.16 -1.74
C ARG A 18 -14.19 -12.29 -1.08
N THR A 19 -15.20 -12.92 -0.46
CA THR A 19 -16.28 -12.25 0.26
C THR A 19 -16.15 -12.30 1.78
N ARG A 20 -15.48 -13.32 2.32
CA ARG A 20 -15.26 -13.46 3.77
C ARG A 20 -14.04 -12.65 4.21
N HIS A 21 -14.14 -11.92 5.32
CA HIS A 21 -13.09 -11.04 5.82
C HIS A 21 -11.77 -11.78 6.13
N ASP A 22 -11.85 -13.00 6.69
CA ASP A 22 -10.68 -13.83 6.98
C ASP A 22 -9.94 -14.27 5.71
N ALA A 23 -10.68 -14.62 4.65
CA ALA A 23 -10.14 -14.96 3.35
C ALA A 23 -9.51 -13.74 2.66
N GLN A 24 -10.15 -12.57 2.77
CA GLN A 24 -9.60 -11.30 2.26
C GLN A 24 -8.28 -10.96 2.96
N VAL A 25 -8.20 -11.08 4.29
CA VAL A 25 -6.97 -10.86 5.07
C VAL A 25 -5.84 -11.78 4.59
N ARG A 26 -6.11 -13.07 4.37
CA ARG A 26 -5.10 -14.01 3.86
C ARG A 26 -4.61 -13.63 2.47
N ALA A 27 -5.52 -13.24 1.57
CA ALA A 27 -5.17 -12.79 0.23
C ALA A 27 -4.32 -11.51 0.27
N LEU A 28 -4.71 -10.52 1.07
CA LEU A 28 -3.96 -9.26 1.24
C LEU A 28 -2.56 -9.49 1.81
N ARG A 29 -2.41 -10.40 2.79
CA ARG A 29 -1.09 -10.82 3.29
C ARG A 29 -0.24 -11.47 2.22
N PHE A 30 -0.81 -12.36 1.42
CA PHE A 30 -0.10 -13.01 0.32
C PHE A 30 0.36 -12.01 -0.75
N MET A 31 -0.44 -10.96 -1.01
CA MET A 31 -0.08 -9.87 -1.91
C MET A 31 0.89 -8.85 -1.32
N GLY A 32 1.26 -8.96 -0.03
CA GLY A 32 2.10 -7.97 0.64
C GLY A 32 1.42 -6.60 0.84
N ILE A 33 0.08 -6.54 0.78
CA ILE A 33 -0.70 -5.32 0.94
C ILE A 33 -1.00 -5.11 2.43
N GLU A 34 -0.56 -3.97 2.95
CA GLU A 34 -0.83 -3.56 4.33
C GLU A 34 -2.32 -3.27 4.53
N HIS A 35 -2.87 -3.85 5.60
CA HIS A 35 -4.27 -3.77 5.94
C HIS A 35 -4.44 -3.76 7.46
N ARG A 36 -5.57 -3.22 7.93
CA ARG A 36 -5.96 -3.23 9.35
C ARG A 36 -7.34 -3.84 9.49
N VAL A 37 -7.53 -4.64 10.54
CA VAL A 37 -8.84 -5.19 10.89
C VAL A 37 -9.50 -4.22 11.87
N ARG A 38 -10.71 -3.77 11.55
CA ARG A 38 -11.51 -2.89 12.40
C ARG A 38 -12.14 -3.70 13.55
N PRO A 39 -12.62 -3.03 14.62
CA PRO A 39 -13.28 -3.71 15.74
C PRO A 39 -14.53 -4.51 15.35
N ASP A 40 -15.19 -4.13 14.25
CA ASP A 40 -16.35 -4.83 13.68
C ASP A 40 -15.96 -6.07 12.83
N GLY A 41 -14.65 -6.33 12.67
CA GLY A 41 -14.13 -7.43 11.87
C GLY A 41 -14.01 -7.14 10.37
N SER A 42 -14.39 -5.94 9.91
CA SER A 42 -14.16 -5.52 8.53
C SER A 42 -12.70 -5.16 8.26
N VAL A 43 -12.28 -5.20 7.00
CA VAL A 43 -10.90 -4.93 6.60
C VAL A 43 -10.78 -3.51 6.04
N ALA A 44 -9.86 -2.73 6.57
CA ALA A 44 -9.50 -1.41 6.07
C ALA A 44 -8.18 -1.49 5.30
N VAL A 45 -8.22 -1.09 4.03
CA VAL A 45 -7.05 -0.96 3.15
C VAL A 45 -7.00 0.45 2.62
N LEU A 46 -5.84 1.08 2.70
CA LEU A 46 -5.62 2.45 2.24
C LEU A 46 -5.43 2.46 0.72
N ARG A 47 -6.17 3.31 0.00
CA ARG A 47 -6.15 3.33 -1.48
C ARG A 47 -4.76 3.68 -2.02
N ALA A 48 -4.08 4.67 -1.44
CA ALA A 48 -2.72 5.04 -1.85
C ALA A 48 -1.71 3.89 -1.68
N HIS A 49 -1.89 3.03 -0.67
CA HIS A 49 -1.00 1.89 -0.46
C HIS A 49 -1.13 0.84 -1.58
N ILE A 50 -2.33 0.67 -2.14
CA ILE A 50 -2.53 -0.18 -3.32
C ILE A 50 -1.80 0.42 -4.52
N HIS A 51 -1.99 1.70 -4.80
CA HIS A 51 -1.27 2.34 -5.91
C HIS A 51 0.24 2.16 -5.78
N PHE A 52 0.77 2.32 -4.57
CA PHE A 52 2.18 2.06 -4.28
C PHE A 52 2.57 0.59 -4.49
N ALA A 53 1.80 -0.37 -3.94
CA ALA A 53 2.09 -1.80 -4.05
C ALA A 53 2.06 -2.31 -5.50
N PHE A 54 1.21 -1.72 -6.35
CA PHE A 54 1.10 -2.04 -7.78
C PHE A 54 2.01 -1.19 -8.68
N GLY A 55 2.92 -0.38 -8.11
CA GLY A 55 3.90 0.40 -8.87
C GLY A 55 3.35 1.63 -9.59
N ALA A 56 2.12 2.04 -9.28
CA ALA A 56 1.50 3.27 -9.79
C ALA A 56 1.76 4.50 -8.91
N GLY A 57 2.25 4.31 -7.68
CA GLY A 57 2.84 5.38 -6.90
C GLY A 57 4.31 5.49 -7.26
N ASP A 58 4.77 6.70 -7.63
CA ASP A 58 6.20 7.00 -7.58
C ASP A 58 6.69 6.50 -6.23
N ARG A 59 7.56 5.49 -6.25
CA ARG A 59 8.40 5.28 -5.09
C ARG A 59 9.13 6.60 -4.99
N VAL A 60 8.73 7.43 -4.03
CA VAL A 60 9.66 8.41 -3.46
C VAL A 60 10.72 7.53 -2.83
N MET A 61 11.60 7.01 -3.69
CA MET A 61 12.93 6.63 -3.34
C MET A 61 13.45 7.94 -2.78
N ASN A 62 13.33 8.11 -1.46
CA ASN A 62 14.36 8.79 -0.72
C ASN A 62 15.61 7.89 -0.80
N SER A 63 16.08 7.62 -2.02
CA SER A 63 17.47 7.91 -2.27
C SER A 63 17.44 9.45 -2.30
N ASP A 64 17.86 10.19 -1.28
CA ASP A 64 19.21 10.09 -0.73
C ASP A 64 20.14 9.29 -1.65
N GLU A 65 20.07 9.55 -2.96
CA GLU A 65 21.23 9.56 -3.83
C GLU A 65 22.05 10.65 -3.17
N LYS A 66 22.80 10.23 -2.15
CA LYS A 66 23.80 11.04 -1.51
C LYS A 66 24.70 11.40 -2.68
N GLU A 67 24.56 12.62 -3.19
CA GLU A 67 25.39 13.11 -4.27
C GLU A 67 26.82 12.78 -3.84
N ILE A 68 27.47 11.91 -4.62
CA ILE A 68 28.82 11.47 -4.32
C ILE A 68 29.70 12.66 -4.67
N GLU A 69 29.74 13.63 -3.77
CA GLU A 69 30.62 14.78 -3.90
C GLU A 69 32.00 14.38 -3.39
N PRO A 70 33.06 14.61 -4.19
CA PRO A 70 34.43 14.49 -3.72
C PRO A 70 34.64 15.40 -2.50
N ASP A 71 35.47 14.96 -1.55
CA ASP A 71 35.91 15.80 -0.45
C ASP A 71 36.88 16.87 -0.98
N TRP A 72 36.35 18.06 -1.29
CA TRP A 72 37.13 19.19 -1.80
C TRP A 72 38.07 19.81 -0.75
N ASP A 73 37.92 19.45 0.53
CA ASP A 73 38.77 19.93 1.63
C ASP A 73 40.00 19.03 1.86
N ALA A 74 40.17 17.96 1.10
CA ALA A 74 41.38 17.13 1.09
C ALA A 74 42.50 17.79 0.25
N VAL A 75 43.05 18.91 0.74
CA VAL A 75 44.24 19.59 0.16
C VAL A 75 45.40 19.57 1.14
#